data_AF-A0A652K593-F1
#
_entry.id   AF-A0A652K593-F1
#
_cell.length_a   1.000
_cell.length_b   1.000
_cell.length_c   1.000
_cell.angle_alpha   90.00
_cell.angle_beta   90.00
_cell.angle_gamma   90.00
#
_symmetry.space_group_name_H-M   'P 1'
#
loop_
_entity.id
_entity.type
_entity.pdbx_description
1 polymer ?
#
loop_
_entity_poly.entity_id
_entity_poly.type
_entity_poly.pdbx_seq_one_letter_code
_entity_poly.pdbx_strand_id
1 'polypeptide(L)'
;MTDQPRLGPIDHANTAQQARQTTQAGGRHTVDSITSDALDQLYAELEQLRLDQAGTDHVSAAWARKLREQQHRAEQAEAKLAAAREATDSVHRAMVHDPRDWGQYKRDAWTYGVIVGWGCEERHDHDDICGADDALKEITTRHRWLPEDVARLKTYRAAIAALDPQEPQP
;
A
#
# COMPACT_ATOMS: atom_id res chain seq x y z
N MET A 1 -3.15 -15.36 -9.03
CA MET A 1 -3.71 -15.62 -10.37
C MET A 1 -4.87 -14.66 -10.57
N THR A 2 -4.58 -13.47 -11.09
CA THR A 2 -5.60 -12.45 -11.42
C THR A 2 -5.85 -12.49 -12.91
N ASP A 3 -7.04 -12.94 -13.28
CA ASP A 3 -7.54 -13.07 -14.64
C ASP A 3 -7.88 -11.67 -15.17
N GLN A 4 -7.03 -11.13 -16.04
CA GLN A 4 -7.29 -9.87 -16.74
C GLN A 4 -8.10 -10.17 -18.01
N PRO A 5 -9.29 -9.57 -18.20
CA PRO A 5 -10.02 -9.70 -19.45
C PRO A 5 -9.25 -9.00 -20.57
N ARG A 6 -8.82 -9.77 -21.58
CA ARG A 6 -8.30 -9.24 -22.85
C ARG A 6 -9.43 -8.56 -23.63
N LEU A 7 -9.48 -7.23 -23.60
CA LEU A 7 -10.24 -6.44 -24.55
C LEU A 7 -9.56 -6.58 -25.92
N GLY A 8 -10.19 -7.31 -26.83
CA GLY A 8 -9.76 -7.38 -28.23
C GLY A 8 -9.87 -6.02 -28.92
N PRO A 9 -9.08 -5.78 -29.98
CA PRO A 9 -9.18 -4.54 -30.76
C PRO A 9 -10.57 -4.44 -31.36
N ILE A 10 -11.27 -3.34 -31.05
CA ILE A 10 -12.55 -2.99 -31.68
C ILE A 10 -12.22 -2.53 -33.10
N ASP A 11 -12.64 -3.31 -34.10
CA ASP A 11 -12.44 -3.04 -35.53
C ASP A 11 -13.27 -1.82 -36.00
N HIS A 12 -12.87 -0.62 -35.59
CA HIS A 12 -13.48 0.64 -36.01
C HIS A 12 -13.31 0.93 -37.51
N ALA A 13 -12.39 0.24 -38.19
CA ALA A 13 -12.10 0.44 -39.61
C ALA A 13 -13.21 -0.07 -40.54
N ASN A 14 -13.91 -1.14 -40.18
CA ASN A 14 -14.90 -1.77 -41.07
C ASN A 14 -16.24 -1.02 -41.11
N THR A 15 -16.66 -0.40 -39.99
CA THR A 15 -17.95 0.32 -39.92
C THR A 15 -17.92 1.61 -40.74
N ALA A 16 -16.78 2.30 -40.82
CA ALA A 16 -16.63 3.52 -41.61
C ALA A 16 -16.62 3.26 -43.14
N GLN A 17 -16.24 2.06 -43.57
CA GLN A 17 -16.14 1.71 -44.99
C GLN A 17 -17.49 1.31 -45.60
N GLN A 18 -18.38 0.70 -44.81
CA GLN A 18 -19.72 0.30 -45.28
C GLN A 18 -20.66 1.50 -45.47
N ALA A 19 -20.53 2.56 -44.67
CA ALA A 19 -21.33 3.79 -44.84
C ALA A 19 -21.01 4.56 -46.14
N ARG A 20 -19.81 4.36 -46.71
CA ARG A 20 -19.38 5.07 -47.94
C ARG A 20 -19.87 4.43 -49.24
N GLN A 21 -20.33 3.18 -49.22
CA GLN A 21 -20.73 2.46 -50.44
C GLN A 21 -22.21 2.65 -50.82
N THR A 22 -23.05 3.13 -49.90
CA THR A 22 -24.49 3.34 -50.17
C THR A 22 -24.83 4.63 -50.91
N THR A 23 -23.88 5.54 -51.13
CA THR A 23 -24.15 6.88 -51.71
C THR A 23 -24.05 6.94 -53.25
N GLN A 24 -23.82 5.81 -53.94
CA GLN A 24 -23.55 5.80 -55.39
C GLN A 24 -24.77 5.44 -56.27
N ALA A 25 -25.99 5.74 -55.81
CA ALA A 25 -27.21 5.68 -56.62
C ALA A 25 -27.64 7.10 -57.04
N GLY A 26 -27.40 7.45 -58.31
CA GLY A 26 -27.41 8.82 -58.84
C GLY A 26 -28.74 9.56 -58.79
N GLY A 27 -28.96 10.33 -57.72
CA GLY A 27 -29.89 11.46 -57.68
C GLY A 27 -29.16 12.77 -58.03
N ARG A 28 -29.80 13.68 -58.78
CA ARG A 28 -29.27 15.04 -59.01
C ARG A 28 -29.27 15.81 -57.68
N HIS A 29 -28.13 15.85 -57.00
CA HIS A 29 -27.91 16.72 -55.84
C HIS A 29 -27.87 18.18 -56.31
N THR A 30 -28.82 19.00 -55.87
CA THR A 30 -28.72 20.47 -56.00
C THR A 30 -27.64 20.97 -55.02
N VAL A 31 -27.02 22.12 -55.28
CA VAL A 31 -25.99 22.72 -54.40
C VAL A 31 -26.49 22.86 -52.95
N ASP A 32 -27.80 23.07 -52.77
CA ASP A 32 -28.45 23.11 -51.45
C ASP A 32 -28.46 21.75 -50.73
N SER A 33 -28.51 20.62 -51.45
CA SER A 33 -28.44 19.28 -50.84
C SER A 33 -27.02 18.90 -50.41
N ILE A 34 -26.00 19.29 -51.20
CA ILE A 34 -24.59 19.03 -50.85
C ILE A 34 -24.19 19.81 -49.58
N THR A 35 -24.74 21.01 -49.41
CA THR A 35 -24.50 21.84 -48.22
C THR A 35 -25.29 21.36 -47.01
N SER A 36 -26.51 20.84 -47.19
CA SER A 36 -27.29 20.20 -46.12
C SER A 36 -26.60 18.93 -45.61
N ASP A 37 -26.21 18.01 -46.50
CA ASP A 37 -25.58 16.74 -46.13
C ASP A 37 -24.26 16.96 -45.38
N ALA A 38 -23.47 17.97 -45.80
CA ALA A 38 -22.23 18.33 -45.12
C ALA A 38 -22.46 18.93 -43.73
N LEU A 39 -23.52 19.71 -43.53
CA LEU A 39 -23.89 20.24 -42.22
C LEU A 39 -24.36 19.13 -41.28
N ASP A 40 -25.20 18.22 -41.77
CA ASP A 40 -25.67 17.06 -41.00
C ASP A 40 -24.49 16.17 -40.56
N GLN A 41 -23.53 15.96 -41.45
CA GLN A 41 -22.30 15.22 -41.13
C GLN A 41 -21.46 15.93 -40.05
N LEU A 42 -21.28 17.25 -40.14
CA LEU A 42 -20.55 18.02 -39.13
C LEU A 42 -21.24 17.98 -37.76
N TYR A 43 -22.58 18.04 -37.72
CA TYR A 43 -23.32 17.90 -36.47
C TYR A 43 -23.18 16.50 -35.86
N ALA A 44 -23.21 15.45 -36.69
CA ALA A 44 -22.99 14.07 -36.22
C ALA A 44 -21.58 13.86 -35.66
N GLU A 45 -20.55 14.37 -36.35
CA GLU A 45 -19.16 14.32 -35.87
C GLU A 45 -18.98 15.08 -34.55
N LEU A 46 -19.61 16.25 -34.43
CA LEU A 46 -19.57 17.06 -33.21
C LEU A 46 -20.27 16.35 -32.03
N GLU A 47 -21.39 15.68 -32.27
CA GLU A 47 -22.07 14.89 -31.25
C GLU A 47 -21.23 13.68 -30.81
N GLN A 48 -20.58 12.99 -31.75
CA GLN A 48 -19.68 11.88 -31.43
C GLN A 48 -18.49 12.34 -30.57
N LEU A 49 -17.84 13.46 -30.92
CA LEU A 49 -16.74 14.03 -30.14
C LEU A 49 -17.18 14.41 -28.72
N ARG A 50 -18.39 14.93 -28.54
CA ARG A 50 -18.94 15.24 -27.21
C ARG A 50 -19.16 13.98 -26.38
N LEU A 51 -19.66 12.91 -26.99
CA LEU A 51 -19.84 11.63 -26.31
C LEU A 51 -18.48 11.02 -25.90
N ASP A 52 -17.49 11.07 -26.78
CA ASP A 52 -16.13 10.61 -26.48
C ASP A 52 -15.52 11.44 -25.34
N GLN A 53 -15.66 12.76 -25.39
CA GLN A 53 -15.20 13.65 -24.33
C GLN A 53 -15.88 13.32 -22.98
N ALA A 54 -17.20 13.17 -22.96
CA ALA A 54 -17.93 12.78 -21.75
C ALA A 54 -17.46 11.41 -21.20
N GLY A 55 -17.13 10.47 -22.08
CA GLY A 55 -16.51 9.19 -21.72
C GLY A 55 -15.15 9.37 -21.04
N THR A 56 -14.28 10.20 -21.62
CA THR A 56 -12.95 10.50 -21.03
C THR A 56 -13.04 11.23 -19.70
N ASP A 57 -14.01 12.15 -19.55
CA ASP A 57 -14.29 12.87 -18.30
C ASP A 57 -14.77 11.90 -17.21
N HIS A 58 -15.59 10.92 -17.56
CA HIS A 58 -16.04 9.91 -16.61
C HIS A 58 -14.88 9.03 -16.10
N VAL A 59 -13.99 8.59 -17.01
CA VAL A 59 -12.82 7.78 -16.65
C VAL A 59 -11.83 8.58 -15.80
N SER A 60 -11.54 9.82 -16.18
CA SER A 60 -10.64 10.70 -15.41
C SER A 60 -11.20 10.99 -14.02
N ALA A 61 -12.51 11.25 -13.90
CA ALA A 61 -13.18 11.42 -12.62
C ALA A 61 -13.13 10.15 -11.76
N ALA A 62 -13.32 8.97 -12.35
CA ALA A 62 -13.23 7.69 -11.63
C ALA A 62 -11.81 7.44 -11.12
N TRP A 63 -10.79 7.72 -11.94
CA TRP A 63 -9.40 7.59 -11.55
C TRP A 63 -9.02 8.59 -10.46
N ALA A 64 -9.45 9.85 -10.57
CA ALA A 64 -9.23 10.87 -9.54
C ALA A 64 -9.91 10.52 -8.20
N ARG A 65 -11.07 9.85 -8.21
CA ARG A 65 -11.70 9.30 -7.00
C ARG A 65 -10.84 8.18 -6.41
N LYS A 66 -10.41 7.22 -7.22
CA LYS A 66 -9.57 6.10 -6.76
C LYS A 66 -8.23 6.57 -6.20
N LEU A 67 -7.61 7.56 -6.81
CA LEU A 67 -6.35 8.14 -6.33
C LEU A 67 -6.55 8.79 -4.95
N ARG A 68 -7.60 9.59 -4.78
CA ARG A 68 -7.95 10.21 -3.49
C ARG A 68 -8.26 9.17 -2.41
N GLU A 69 -8.98 8.10 -2.75
CA GLU A 69 -9.23 6.97 -1.84
C GLU A 69 -7.92 6.31 -1.39
N GLN A 70 -6.96 6.12 -2.29
CA GLN A 70 -5.66 5.53 -1.95
C GLN A 70 -4.80 6.47 -1.11
N GLN A 71 -4.76 7.75 -1.44
CA GLN A 71 -4.08 8.77 -0.62
C GLN A 71 -4.63 8.79 0.80
N HIS A 72 -5.96 8.83 0.94
CA HIS A 72 -6.59 8.81 2.25
C HIS A 72 -6.28 7.52 3.04
N ARG A 73 -6.23 6.36 2.38
CA ARG A 73 -5.82 5.10 3.03
C ARG A 73 -4.36 5.13 3.48
N ALA A 74 -3.47 5.72 2.69
CA ALA A 74 -2.06 5.87 3.05
C ALA A 74 -1.90 6.80 4.26
N GLU A 75 -2.55 7.96 4.25
CA GLU A 75 -2.58 8.90 5.40
C GLU A 75 -3.11 8.23 6.67
N GLN A 76 -4.20 7.46 6.57
CA GLN A 76 -4.74 6.71 7.70
C GLN A 76 -3.78 5.62 8.19
N ALA A 77 -3.05 4.95 7.30
CA ALA A 77 -2.07 3.94 7.66
C ALA A 77 -0.87 4.56 8.38
N GLU A 78 -0.36 5.69 7.87
CA GLU A 78 0.72 6.46 8.48
C GLU A 78 0.32 6.96 9.87
N ALA A 79 -0.88 7.53 10.03
CA ALA A 79 -1.39 7.97 11.33
C ALA A 79 -1.50 6.82 12.33
N LYS A 80 -1.95 5.63 11.89
CA LYS A 80 -2.00 4.43 12.74
C LYS A 80 -0.62 3.92 13.13
N LEU A 81 0.35 3.95 12.22
CA LEU A 81 1.73 3.57 12.51
C LEU A 81 2.36 4.54 13.51
N ALA A 82 2.15 5.85 13.35
CA ALA A 82 2.61 6.86 14.31
C ALA A 82 2.03 6.62 15.72
N ALA A 83 0.72 6.38 15.81
CA ALA A 83 0.08 6.05 17.09
C ALA A 83 0.61 4.75 17.70
N ALA A 84 0.88 3.72 16.89
CA ALA A 84 1.44 2.45 17.35
C ALA A 84 2.88 2.62 17.88
N ARG A 85 3.70 3.45 17.23
CA ARG A 85 5.03 3.83 17.69
C ARG A 85 4.97 4.49 19.06
N GLU A 86 4.20 5.57 19.17
CA GLU A 86 4.05 6.31 20.42
C GLU A 86 3.57 5.42 21.58
N ALA A 87 2.57 4.57 21.32
CA ALA A 87 2.09 3.61 22.32
C ALA A 87 3.17 2.61 22.74
N THR A 88 3.94 2.08 21.79
CA THR A 88 5.00 1.11 22.08
C THR A 88 6.15 1.76 22.82
N ASP A 89 6.56 2.98 22.46
CA ASP A 89 7.59 3.78 23.14
C ASP A 89 7.18 4.15 24.57
N SER A 90 5.89 4.47 24.78
CA SER A 90 5.35 4.72 26.10
C SER A 90 5.45 3.48 26.98
N VAL A 91 5.08 2.31 26.46
CA VAL A 91 5.18 1.03 27.20
C VAL A 91 6.65 0.67 27.44
N HIS A 92 7.51 0.82 26.43
CA HIS A 92 8.95 0.59 26.56
C HIS A 92 9.56 1.41 27.69
N ARG A 93 9.36 2.74 27.69
CA ARG A 93 9.87 3.61 28.76
C ARG A 93 9.31 3.24 30.13
N ALA A 94 8.02 2.91 30.22
CA ALA A 94 7.42 2.49 31.48
C ALA A 94 8.08 1.20 32.01
N MET A 95 8.34 0.21 31.14
CA MET A 95 8.94 -1.06 31.54
C MET A 95 10.43 -0.94 31.89
N VAL A 96 11.21 -0.18 31.12
CA VAL A 96 12.66 0.03 31.35
C VAL A 96 12.94 0.73 32.68
N HIS A 97 12.07 1.65 33.09
CA HIS A 97 12.22 2.41 34.34
C HIS A 97 11.44 1.80 35.51
N ASP A 98 10.78 0.65 35.32
CA ASP A 98 10.08 -0.05 36.38
C ASP A 98 11.10 -0.82 37.26
N PRO A 99 11.09 -0.65 38.60
CA PRO A 99 11.97 -1.39 39.50
C PRO A 99 11.66 -2.89 39.60
N ARG A 100 10.57 -3.36 38.98
CA ARG A 100 10.16 -4.77 38.96
C ARG A 100 11.19 -5.66 38.29
N ASP A 101 11.45 -6.82 38.90
CA ASP A 101 12.18 -7.91 38.25
C ASP A 101 11.28 -8.61 37.22
N TRP A 102 11.39 -8.15 35.97
CA TRP A 102 10.67 -8.74 34.83
C TRP A 102 11.09 -10.17 34.51
N GLY A 103 12.25 -10.62 34.99
CA GLY A 103 12.77 -11.97 34.78
C GLY A 103 12.17 -13.02 35.72
N GLN A 104 11.43 -12.60 36.76
CA GLN A 104 10.90 -13.49 37.80
C GLN A 104 9.79 -14.42 37.29
N TYR A 105 8.85 -13.90 36.50
CA TYR A 105 7.69 -14.66 36.01
C TYR A 105 7.74 -14.86 34.50
N LYS A 106 7.39 -16.06 34.03
CA LYS A 106 7.48 -16.44 32.60
C LYS A 106 6.77 -15.48 31.64
N ARG A 107 5.57 -15.01 32.01
CA ARG A 107 4.77 -14.11 31.17
C ARG A 107 5.38 -12.71 31.11
N ASP A 108 5.78 -12.19 32.26
CA ASP A 108 6.43 -10.87 32.36
C ASP A 108 7.74 -10.88 31.59
N ALA A 109 8.50 -11.98 31.71
CA ALA A 109 9.76 -12.11 31.03
C ALA A 109 9.58 -12.16 29.51
N TRP A 110 8.54 -12.83 29.04
CA TRP A 110 8.17 -12.83 27.63
C TRP A 110 7.83 -11.41 27.14
N THR A 111 6.96 -10.70 27.86
CA THR A 111 6.56 -9.33 27.48
C THR A 111 7.77 -8.39 27.46
N TYR A 112 8.63 -8.44 28.47
CA TYR A 112 9.84 -7.63 28.52
C TYR A 112 10.78 -7.96 27.36
N GLY A 113 10.97 -9.23 27.04
CA GLY A 113 11.81 -9.63 25.91
C GLY A 113 11.26 -9.21 24.54
N VAL A 114 9.94 -9.05 24.40
CA VAL A 114 9.31 -8.56 23.16
C VAL A 114 9.41 -7.04 23.05
N ILE A 115 9.14 -6.30 24.13
CA ILE A 115 9.11 -4.83 24.11
C ILE A 115 10.51 -4.22 24.23
N VAL A 116 11.30 -4.67 25.21
CA VAL A 116 12.62 -4.10 25.56
C VAL A 116 13.74 -4.93 24.94
N GLY A 117 13.68 -6.25 25.12
CA GLY A 117 14.73 -7.17 24.70
C GLY A 117 15.54 -7.70 25.89
N TRP A 118 16.07 -8.92 25.73
CA TRP A 118 16.95 -9.59 26.71
C TRP A 118 18.41 -9.65 26.28
N GLY A 119 18.71 -9.29 25.03
CA GLY A 119 20.08 -9.29 24.49
C GLY A 119 20.62 -7.87 24.38
N CYS A 120 21.94 -7.73 24.29
CA CYS A 120 22.56 -6.49 23.82
C CYS A 120 22.28 -6.34 22.33
N GLU A 121 21.41 -5.42 21.96
CA GLU A 121 21.08 -5.13 20.56
C GLU A 121 21.96 -4.01 19.99
N GLU A 122 22.70 -3.29 20.84
CA GLU A 122 23.66 -2.26 20.43
C GLU A 122 25.01 -2.88 20.01
N ARG A 123 25.53 -2.47 18.86
CA ARG A 123 26.86 -2.83 18.34
C ARG A 123 27.97 -2.09 19.10
N HIS A 124 28.03 -2.22 20.41
CA HIS A 124 29.22 -1.83 21.16
C HIS A 124 30.14 -3.05 21.27
N ASP A 125 31.44 -2.85 21.04
CA ASP A 125 32.45 -3.83 21.42
C ASP A 125 32.21 -4.18 22.89
N HIS A 126 31.88 -5.44 23.16
CA HIS A 126 31.62 -5.91 24.51
C HIS A 126 32.91 -5.74 25.33
N ASP A 127 32.92 -4.73 26.20
CA ASP A 127 33.87 -4.69 27.30
C ASP A 127 33.47 -5.73 28.37
N ASP A 128 34.38 -6.03 29.30
CA ASP A 128 34.15 -7.00 30.40
C ASP A 128 32.96 -6.63 31.32
N ILE A 129 32.31 -5.47 31.10
CA ILE A 129 31.17 -4.96 31.85
C ILE A 129 29.85 -5.37 31.17
N CYS A 130 29.84 -5.49 29.84
CA CYS A 130 28.70 -5.97 29.07
C CYS A 130 28.62 -7.51 29.07
N GLY A 131 28.27 -8.10 30.22
CA GLY A 131 27.95 -9.54 30.37
C GLY A 131 26.66 -10.00 29.65
N ALA A 132 26.33 -9.39 28.52
CA ALA A 132 24.99 -9.37 27.93
C ALA A 132 24.64 -10.59 27.05
N ASP A 133 25.59 -11.47 26.77
CA ASP A 133 25.29 -12.78 26.17
C ASP A 133 24.53 -13.72 27.14
N ASP A 134 24.46 -13.37 28.43
CA ASP A 134 23.91 -14.25 29.45
C ASP A 134 22.44 -13.99 29.81
N ALA A 135 21.89 -12.78 29.67
CA ALA A 135 20.53 -12.50 30.17
C ALA A 135 19.45 -13.29 29.42
N LEU A 136 19.44 -13.28 28.08
CA LEU A 136 18.49 -14.09 27.30
C LEU A 136 18.68 -15.59 27.58
N LYS A 137 19.93 -16.05 27.72
CA LYS A 137 20.25 -17.46 27.98
C LYS A 137 19.80 -17.90 29.38
N GLU A 138 19.99 -17.05 30.38
CA GLU A 138 19.54 -17.23 31.75
C GLU A 138 18.01 -17.31 31.80
N ILE A 139 17.31 -16.35 31.19
CA ILE A 139 15.85 -16.31 31.14
C ILE A 139 15.28 -17.52 30.39
N THR A 140 15.88 -17.89 29.26
CA THR A 140 15.51 -19.08 28.48
C THR A 140 15.64 -20.34 29.33
N THR A 141 16.74 -20.48 30.05
CA THR A 141 17.00 -21.63 30.93
C THR A 141 16.01 -21.65 32.11
N ARG A 142 15.83 -20.52 32.78
CA ARG A 142 14.92 -20.36 33.93
C ARG A 142 13.49 -20.72 33.59
N HIS A 143 12.97 -20.24 32.45
CA HIS A 143 11.58 -20.43 32.05
C HIS A 143 11.36 -21.61 31.08
N ARG A 144 12.43 -22.37 30.82
CA ARG A 144 12.47 -23.51 29.90
C ARG A 144 11.85 -23.16 28.54
N TRP A 145 12.24 -22.00 28.00
CA TRP A 145 11.84 -21.62 26.64
C TRP A 145 12.53 -22.53 25.65
N LEU A 146 11.76 -23.04 24.70
CA LEU A 146 12.31 -23.85 23.62
C LEU A 146 12.94 -22.94 22.55
N PRO A 147 13.80 -23.47 21.67
CA PRO A 147 14.37 -22.69 20.57
C PRO A 147 13.30 -21.97 19.72
N GLU A 148 12.12 -22.57 19.55
CA GLU A 148 11.00 -21.99 18.81
C GLU A 148 10.38 -20.79 19.54
N ASP A 149 10.33 -20.82 20.88
CA ASP A 149 9.86 -19.70 21.68
C ASP A 149 10.82 -18.51 21.53
N VAL A 150 12.13 -18.77 21.61
CA VAL A 150 13.16 -17.74 21.42
C VAL A 150 13.12 -17.17 20.00
N ALA A 151 12.95 -18.01 18.99
CA ALA A 151 12.79 -17.55 17.60
C ALA A 151 11.56 -16.64 17.45
N ARG A 152 10.41 -17.04 18.02
CA ARG A 152 9.18 -16.23 18.00
C ARG A 152 9.36 -14.90 18.73
N LEU A 153 10.05 -14.90 19.87
CA LEU A 153 10.37 -13.68 20.62
C LEU A 153 11.21 -12.72 19.76
N LYS A 154 12.26 -13.22 19.10
CA LYS A 154 13.08 -12.43 18.16
C LYS A 154 12.27 -11.87 16.99
N THR A 155 11.35 -12.66 16.43
CA THR A 155 10.45 -12.18 15.37
C THR A 155 9.57 -11.03 15.84
N TYR A 156 8.97 -11.13 17.03
CA TYR A 156 8.12 -10.06 17.57
C TYR A 156 8.93 -8.82 17.95
N ARG A 157 10.11 -9.01 18.53
CA ARG A 157 11.03 -7.91 18.82
C ARG A 157 11.44 -7.18 17.55
N ALA A 158 11.79 -7.90 16.49
CA ALA A 158 12.12 -7.32 15.19
C ALA A 158 10.92 -6.57 14.57
N ALA A 159 9.70 -7.07 14.74
CA ALA A 159 8.51 -6.37 14.27
C ALA A 159 8.27 -5.05 15.02
N ILE A 160 8.53 -5.01 16.33
CA ILE A 160 8.46 -3.78 17.14
C ILE A 160 9.59 -2.82 16.77
N ALA A 161 10.83 -3.31 16.62
CA ALA A 161 11.94 -2.49 16.18
C ALA A 161 11.69 -1.88 14.79
N ALA A 162 11.01 -2.61 13.88
CA ALA A 162 10.61 -2.08 12.58
C ALA A 162 9.52 -0.99 12.67
N LEU A 163 8.79 -0.90 13.79
CA LEU A 163 7.91 0.24 14.03
C LEU A 163 8.73 1.50 14.28
N ASP A 164 9.90 1.44 14.90
CA ASP A 164 10.73 2.62 15.17
C ASP A 164 11.99 2.66 14.30
N PRO A 165 11.91 3.12 13.03
CA PRO A 165 13.07 3.34 12.19
C PRO A 165 13.76 4.64 12.63
N GLN A 166 14.21 4.74 13.87
CA GLN A 166 15.28 5.69 14.20
C GLN A 166 16.49 5.25 13.35
N GLU A 167 16.89 6.11 12.42
CA GLU A 167 18.21 6.00 11.80
C GLU A 167 19.23 5.84 12.93
N PRO A 168 20.21 4.91 12.82
CA PRO A 168 21.27 4.80 13.81
C PRO A 168 21.90 6.19 13.95
N GLN A 169 21.71 6.82 15.11
CA GLN A 169 22.37 8.09 15.39
C GLN A 169 23.89 7.86 15.32
N PRO A 170 24.64 8.71 14.60
CA PRO A 170 26.07 8.57 14.42
C PRO A 170 26.86 8.72 15.73
#